data_AF-A0A370BIS6-F1
#
_entry.id   AF-A0A370BIS6-F1
#
_cell.length_a   1.000
_cell.length_b   1.000
_cell.length_c   1.000
_cell.angle_alpha   90.00
_cell.angle_beta   90.00
_cell.angle_gamma   90.00
#
_symmetry.space_group_name_H-M   'P 1'
#
loop_
_entity.id
_entity.type
_entity.pdbx_description
1 polymer ?
#
loop_
_entity_poly.entity_id
_entity_poly.type
_entity_poly.pdbx_seq_one_letter_code
_entity_poly.pdbx_strand_id
1 'polypeptide(L)'
;MAYTDDAVKAKLSALNETQEGIVTVAQWVMFHRRHAERTAQLWLQKLRDSPAPKRLNLIYLANEVAQQSRARRKEDFLIAFSPIIAEATAIAYKGSSNDIQQKLRRVVEVWRQRSIFELPIQEAVEARVDGRSPCVVLFIHPAYSAVEIDKSRSTGKKPLLGGSLFSSSSGSTPSELQPLVPLQVAVSKATVASTASATAANAEYDKMHDPSTPLPTPPVHAARLSQLLKALANAESSVSEVIKSRIALIEGLEKLLETNRSALSKEQSMVAQLTERKSETEATKREVEDGIMRGLSAENSPAVNHGDAGPEGEPISRPEVEALTPPPVEAITPVGSPKQAAQESDFSAVPPQPQILGGFTLPGFGNPADSSLSAAGFPPVGLGEHQTDGSNGLHAKRRKVTHEEEDYAQFAGGDLDADVAELLKQEGDAQQ
;
A
#
# COMPACT_ATOMS: atom_id res chain seq x y z
N MET A 1 13.67 41.49 -4.03
CA MET A 1 14.77 40.74 -3.37
C MET A 1 15.49 39.94 -4.44
N ALA A 2 16.78 40.20 -4.65
CA ALA A 2 17.58 39.58 -5.71
C ALA A 2 17.82 38.08 -5.48
N TYR A 3 18.22 37.37 -6.53
CA TYR A 3 18.66 35.98 -6.44
C TYR A 3 20.11 35.90 -5.95
N THR A 4 20.32 35.21 -4.83
CA THR A 4 21.63 34.73 -4.38
C THR A 4 21.47 33.35 -3.75
N ASP A 5 22.51 32.52 -3.81
CA ASP A 5 22.52 31.20 -3.20
C ASP A 5 22.15 31.24 -1.71
N ASP A 6 22.59 32.28 -0.99
CA ASP A 6 22.30 32.43 0.44
C ASP A 6 20.86 32.91 0.71
N ALA A 7 20.26 33.70 -0.18
CA ALA A 7 18.82 34.01 -0.12
C ALA A 7 17.97 32.74 -0.34
N VAL A 8 18.41 31.82 -1.21
CA VAL A 8 17.79 30.49 -1.38
C VAL A 8 17.94 29.68 -0.09
N LYS A 9 19.18 29.51 0.42
CA LYS A 9 19.45 28.74 1.67
C LYS A 9 18.68 29.29 2.87
N ALA A 10 18.56 30.62 2.99
CA ALA A 10 17.79 31.28 4.05
C ALA A 10 16.30 30.95 3.95
N LYS A 11 15.69 31.08 2.76
CA LYS A 11 14.26 30.74 2.54
C LYS A 11 13.99 29.26 2.79
N LEU A 12 14.84 28.36 2.31
CA LEU A 12 14.73 26.92 2.59
C LEU A 12 14.88 26.62 4.09
N SER A 13 15.74 27.35 4.81
CA SER A 13 15.93 27.19 6.26
C SER A 13 14.75 27.73 7.08
N ALA A 14 14.12 28.84 6.65
CA ALA A 14 12.92 29.41 7.27
C ALA A 14 11.61 28.64 6.99
N LEU A 15 11.57 27.81 5.94
CA LEU A 15 10.37 27.08 5.49
C LEU A 15 9.69 26.22 6.59
N ASN A 16 8.45 26.54 6.93
CA ASN A 16 7.59 25.80 7.86
C ASN A 16 6.57 24.91 7.11
N GLU A 17 5.65 24.26 7.83
CA GLU A 17 4.57 23.43 7.22
C GLU A 17 3.32 24.28 6.86
N THR A 18 3.35 25.61 7.00
CA THR A 18 2.17 26.43 6.67
C THR A 18 2.04 26.62 5.15
N GLN A 19 0.82 26.44 4.64
CA GLN A 19 0.54 26.54 3.20
C GLN A 19 0.94 27.91 2.64
N GLU A 20 0.71 28.99 3.38
CA GLU A 20 1.12 30.35 3.02
C GLU A 20 2.65 30.48 2.89
N GLY A 21 3.42 29.91 3.83
CA GLY A 21 4.88 29.91 3.78
C GLY A 21 5.42 29.13 2.58
N ILE A 22 4.86 27.95 2.33
CA ILE A 22 5.21 27.09 1.19
C ILE A 22 4.90 27.80 -0.15
N VAL A 23 3.69 28.34 -0.30
CA VAL A 23 3.26 29.06 -1.53
C VAL A 23 4.08 30.32 -1.74
N THR A 24 4.37 31.10 -0.70
CA THR A 24 5.16 32.34 -0.81
C THR A 24 6.61 32.06 -1.23
N VAL A 25 7.23 31.01 -0.68
CA VAL A 25 8.57 30.58 -1.12
C VAL A 25 8.52 30.03 -2.55
N ALA A 26 7.50 29.23 -2.90
CA ALA A 26 7.33 28.70 -4.26
C ALA A 26 7.17 29.81 -5.30
N GLN A 27 6.38 30.86 -5.02
CA GLN A 27 6.23 32.02 -5.90
C GLN A 27 7.56 32.75 -6.14
N TRP A 28 8.36 32.98 -5.10
CA TRP A 28 9.67 33.63 -5.23
C TRP A 28 10.68 32.77 -6.00
N VAL A 29 10.62 31.44 -5.84
CA VAL A 29 11.40 30.48 -6.64
C VAL A 29 10.97 30.51 -8.11
N MET A 30 9.66 30.45 -8.38
CA MET A 30 9.05 30.51 -9.71
C MET A 30 9.36 31.81 -10.47
N PHE A 31 9.50 32.93 -9.77
CA PHE A 31 9.96 34.19 -10.36
C PHE A 31 11.40 34.09 -10.90
N HIS A 32 12.29 33.39 -10.18
CA HIS A 32 13.70 33.23 -10.51
C HIS A 32 14.01 31.97 -11.35
N ARG A 33 13.07 31.51 -12.20
CA ARG A 33 13.19 30.28 -13.02
C ARG A 33 14.47 30.16 -13.87
N ARG A 34 15.13 31.28 -14.20
CA ARG A 34 16.45 31.29 -14.89
C ARG A 34 17.55 30.56 -14.10
N HIS A 35 17.35 30.37 -12.79
CA HIS A 35 18.25 29.64 -11.89
C HIS A 35 17.59 28.37 -11.36
N ALA A 36 16.69 27.74 -12.13
CA ALA A 36 15.95 26.54 -11.70
C ALA A 36 16.90 25.40 -11.28
N GLU A 37 17.90 25.09 -12.11
CA GLU A 37 18.90 24.06 -11.83
C GLU A 37 19.68 24.36 -10.54
N ARG A 38 20.21 25.58 -10.38
CA ARG A 38 20.95 25.97 -9.17
C ARG A 38 20.08 25.90 -7.92
N THR A 39 18.82 26.28 -8.03
CA THR A 39 17.85 26.19 -6.93
C THR A 39 17.52 24.74 -6.57
N ALA A 40 17.41 23.86 -7.57
CA ALA A 40 17.20 22.42 -7.38
C ALA A 40 18.40 21.74 -6.70
N GLN A 41 19.63 22.10 -7.08
CA GLN A 41 20.87 21.65 -6.43
C GLN A 41 20.91 22.07 -4.95
N LEU A 42 20.67 23.36 -4.65
CA LEU A 42 20.66 23.89 -3.27
C LEU A 42 19.54 23.29 -2.42
N TRP A 43 18.39 23.02 -3.03
CA TRP A 43 17.28 22.31 -2.39
C TRP A 43 17.65 20.87 -2.02
N LEU A 44 18.28 20.11 -2.93
CA LEU A 44 18.72 18.73 -2.68
C LEU A 44 19.79 18.66 -1.58
N GLN A 45 20.75 19.59 -1.58
CA GLN A 45 21.73 19.72 -0.50
C GLN A 45 20.99 19.93 0.83
N LYS A 46 20.12 20.96 0.90
CA LYS A 46 19.41 21.28 2.15
C LYS A 46 18.47 20.15 2.60
N LEU A 47 17.96 19.33 1.68
CA LEU A 47 17.15 18.14 1.99
C LEU A 47 17.98 17.07 2.70
N ARG A 48 19.18 16.75 2.21
CA ARG A 48 20.10 15.80 2.86
C ARG A 48 20.44 16.28 4.28
N ASP A 49 20.80 17.55 4.43
CA ASP A 49 21.21 18.19 5.68
C ASP A 49 20.06 18.41 6.70
N SER A 50 18.80 18.19 6.31
CA SER A 50 17.62 18.45 7.15
C SER A 50 17.08 17.19 7.84
N PRO A 51 16.48 17.31 9.05
CA PRO A 51 15.78 16.20 9.71
C PRO A 51 14.44 15.88 9.04
N ALA A 52 13.90 14.67 9.29
CA ALA A 52 12.66 14.14 8.70
C ALA A 52 11.48 15.13 8.53
N PRO A 53 10.98 15.83 9.58
CA PRO A 53 9.86 16.77 9.43
C PRO A 53 10.22 17.97 8.53
N LYS A 54 11.48 18.40 8.52
CA LYS A 54 11.95 19.47 7.64
C LYS A 54 12.12 18.98 6.19
N ARG A 55 12.47 17.70 5.98
CA ARG A 55 12.48 17.07 4.65
C ARG A 55 11.08 17.03 4.02
N LEU A 56 10.05 16.73 4.80
CA LEU A 56 8.66 16.77 4.35
C LEU A 56 8.27 18.15 3.79
N ASN A 57 8.55 19.24 4.53
CA ASN A 57 8.25 20.60 4.08
C ASN A 57 9.00 20.94 2.78
N LEU A 58 10.25 20.47 2.63
CA LEU A 58 11.02 20.65 1.40
C LEU A 58 10.43 19.86 0.22
N ILE A 59 9.90 18.65 0.42
CA ILE A 59 9.14 17.91 -0.60
C ILE A 59 7.83 18.63 -0.96
N TYR A 60 7.10 19.20 0.02
CA TYR A 60 5.91 20.01 -0.26
C TYR A 60 6.22 21.25 -1.10
N LEU A 61 7.34 21.94 -0.84
CA LEU A 61 7.81 23.04 -1.68
C LEU A 61 8.16 22.60 -3.11
N ALA A 62 8.86 21.47 -3.28
CA ALA A 62 9.16 20.95 -4.62
C ALA A 62 7.89 20.55 -5.38
N ASN A 63 6.91 19.95 -4.69
CA ASN A 63 5.59 19.66 -5.24
C ASN A 63 4.86 20.93 -5.70
N GLU A 64 4.80 21.98 -4.86
CA GLU A 64 4.14 23.25 -5.20
C GLU A 64 4.81 23.91 -6.42
N VAL A 65 6.15 23.95 -6.46
CA VAL A 65 6.91 24.49 -7.60
C VAL A 65 6.69 23.67 -8.87
N ALA A 66 6.70 22.33 -8.79
CA ALA A 66 6.47 21.46 -9.95
C ALA A 66 5.04 21.59 -10.50
N GLN A 67 4.03 21.64 -9.63
CA GLN A 67 2.64 21.85 -10.04
C GLN A 67 2.42 23.24 -10.67
N GLN A 68 2.93 24.31 -10.07
CA GLN A 68 2.87 25.65 -10.67
C GLN A 68 3.67 25.74 -11.99
N SER A 69 4.75 24.98 -12.13
CA SER A 69 5.54 24.89 -13.36
C SER A 69 4.74 24.28 -14.51
N ARG A 70 4.12 23.11 -14.28
CA ARG A 70 3.26 22.45 -15.28
C ARG A 70 2.04 23.30 -15.62
N ALA A 71 1.35 23.84 -14.62
CA ALA A 71 0.17 24.70 -14.81
C ALA A 71 0.46 25.99 -15.61
N ARG A 72 1.63 26.61 -15.40
CA ARG A 72 2.08 27.81 -16.14
C ARG A 72 2.81 27.48 -17.45
N ARG A 73 2.88 26.21 -17.88
CA ARG A 73 3.64 25.71 -19.04
C ARG A 73 5.10 26.19 -19.07
N LYS A 74 5.78 26.11 -17.92
CA LYS A 74 7.18 26.50 -17.73
C LYS A 74 7.97 25.33 -17.18
N GLU A 75 8.70 24.64 -18.05
CA GLU A 75 9.26 23.32 -17.72
C GLU A 75 10.67 23.40 -17.10
N ASP A 76 11.22 24.61 -16.90
CA ASP A 76 12.58 24.84 -16.36
C ASP A 76 12.81 24.07 -15.05
N PHE A 77 11.83 24.10 -14.14
CA PHE A 77 11.90 23.37 -12.87
C PHE A 77 11.56 21.89 -13.00
N LEU A 78 10.70 21.49 -13.94
CA LEU A 78 10.41 20.07 -14.17
C LEU A 78 11.65 19.34 -14.68
N ILE A 79 12.36 19.95 -15.63
CA ILE A 79 13.65 19.47 -16.14
C ILE A 79 14.70 19.46 -15.02
N ALA A 80 14.80 20.52 -14.22
CA ALA A 80 15.76 20.60 -13.11
C ALA A 80 15.49 19.60 -11.96
N PHE A 81 14.23 19.30 -11.64
CA PHE A 81 13.87 18.32 -10.60
C PHE A 81 13.91 16.87 -11.11
N SER A 82 13.61 16.61 -12.39
CA SER A 82 13.55 15.26 -12.97
C SER A 82 14.71 14.32 -12.60
N PRO A 83 16.00 14.69 -12.75
CA PRO A 83 17.11 13.78 -12.42
C PRO A 83 17.31 13.56 -10.92
N ILE A 84 16.78 14.42 -10.04
CA ILE A 84 17.04 14.39 -8.60
C ILE A 84 15.84 13.96 -7.75
N ILE A 85 14.61 14.06 -8.26
CA ILE A 85 13.39 13.89 -7.46
C ILE A 85 13.23 12.47 -6.89
N ALA A 86 13.71 11.46 -7.61
CA ALA A 86 13.71 10.06 -7.17
C ALA A 86 14.69 9.80 -6.02
N GLU A 87 15.88 10.40 -6.05
CA GLU A 87 16.84 10.31 -4.93
C GLU A 87 16.32 11.12 -3.73
N ALA A 88 15.84 12.34 -3.97
CA ALA A 88 15.30 13.23 -2.96
C ALA A 88 14.14 12.60 -2.17
N THR A 89 13.19 11.99 -2.87
CA THR A 89 12.04 11.33 -2.24
C THR A 89 12.49 10.13 -1.39
N ALA A 90 13.49 9.38 -1.85
CA ALA A 90 14.09 8.29 -1.06
C ALA A 90 14.79 8.80 0.22
N ILE A 91 15.51 9.93 0.14
CA ILE A 91 16.15 10.60 1.29
C ILE A 91 15.10 11.13 2.29
N ALA A 92 13.96 11.62 1.79
CA ALA A 92 12.83 12.05 2.64
C ALA A 92 12.11 10.85 3.29
N TYR A 93 12.02 9.72 2.60
CA TYR A 93 11.30 8.53 3.08
C TYR A 93 12.12 7.68 4.08
N LYS A 94 13.43 7.53 3.84
CA LYS A 94 14.33 6.71 4.68
C LYS A 94 14.62 7.39 6.02
N GLY A 95 14.22 6.72 7.11
CA GLY A 95 14.43 7.21 8.48
C GLY A 95 13.36 8.19 8.99
N SER A 96 12.26 8.35 8.27
CA SER A 96 11.09 9.14 8.68
C SER A 96 10.05 8.28 9.43
N SER A 97 9.19 8.91 10.25
CA SER A 97 8.07 8.22 10.90
C SER A 97 7.03 7.72 9.90
N ASN A 98 6.18 6.78 10.30
CA ASN A 98 5.15 6.23 9.42
C ASN A 98 4.18 7.31 8.90
N ASP A 99 3.85 8.31 9.72
CA ASP A 99 2.97 9.43 9.35
C ASP A 99 3.59 10.31 8.26
N ILE A 100 4.90 10.59 8.37
CA ILE A 100 5.67 11.31 7.34
C ILE A 100 5.77 10.44 6.07
N GLN A 101 5.97 9.13 6.21
CA GLN A 101 5.99 8.20 5.07
C GLN A 101 4.64 8.12 4.34
N GLN A 102 3.51 8.13 5.06
CA GLN A 102 2.17 8.24 4.47
C GLN A 102 1.97 9.58 3.76
N LYS A 103 2.34 10.70 4.40
CA LYS A 103 2.30 12.04 3.79
C LYS A 103 3.13 12.11 2.49
N LEU A 104 4.33 11.51 2.47
CA LEU A 104 5.19 11.44 1.29
C LEU A 104 4.58 10.57 0.18
N ARG A 105 4.05 9.38 0.50
CA ARG A 105 3.35 8.52 -0.46
C ARG A 105 2.18 9.24 -1.14
N ARG A 106 1.43 10.06 -0.38
CA ARG A 106 0.34 10.87 -0.96
C ARG A 106 0.85 11.95 -1.94
N VAL A 107 2.06 12.47 -1.76
CA VAL A 107 2.67 13.41 -2.72
C VAL A 107 3.07 12.69 -4.01
N VAL A 108 3.70 11.51 -3.93
CA VAL A 108 4.05 10.69 -5.10
C VAL A 108 2.81 10.32 -5.91
N GLU A 109 1.75 9.86 -5.24
CA GLU A 109 0.46 9.57 -5.87
C GLU A 109 -0.15 10.81 -6.56
N VAL A 110 0.01 12.01 -5.99
CA VAL A 110 -0.45 13.25 -6.64
C VAL A 110 0.39 13.62 -7.86
N TRP A 111 1.68 13.27 -7.91
CA TRP A 111 2.50 13.43 -9.13
C TRP A 111 2.08 12.46 -10.23
N ARG A 112 1.74 11.22 -9.86
CA ARG A 112 1.20 10.18 -10.76
C ARG A 112 -0.16 10.60 -11.34
N GLN A 113 -1.12 10.92 -10.47
CA GLN A 113 -2.48 11.36 -10.84
C GLN A 113 -2.52 12.61 -11.74
N ARG A 114 -1.48 13.46 -11.71
CA ARG A 114 -1.42 14.72 -12.46
C ARG A 114 -0.37 14.73 -13.59
N SER A 115 0.30 13.60 -13.87
CA SER A 115 1.37 13.48 -14.87
C SER A 115 2.39 14.63 -14.83
N ILE A 116 2.92 14.87 -13.62
CA ILE A 116 3.86 15.98 -13.33
C ILE A 116 5.28 15.68 -13.85
N PHE A 117 5.70 14.42 -13.73
CA PHE A 117 6.95 13.88 -14.27
C PHE A 117 6.65 12.74 -15.25
N GLU A 118 7.57 12.43 -16.15
CA GLU A 118 7.43 11.32 -17.09
C GLU A 118 7.42 9.96 -16.39
N LEU A 119 6.75 8.96 -16.99
CA LEU A 119 6.50 7.66 -16.38
C LEU A 119 7.75 6.96 -15.79
N PRO A 120 8.90 6.91 -16.48
CA PRO A 120 10.12 6.29 -15.95
C PRO A 120 10.67 6.98 -14.69
N ILE A 121 10.37 8.26 -14.49
CA ILE A 121 10.74 9.00 -13.27
C ILE A 121 9.81 8.63 -12.12
N GLN A 122 8.51 8.45 -12.40
CA GLN A 122 7.52 8.02 -11.39
C GLN A 122 7.84 6.60 -10.89
N GLU A 123 8.05 5.65 -11.80
CA GLU A 123 8.48 4.27 -11.48
C GLU A 123 9.78 4.28 -10.66
N ALA A 124 10.74 5.14 -11.04
CA ALA A 124 12.01 5.29 -10.34
C ALA A 124 11.89 5.97 -8.95
N VAL A 125 10.84 6.73 -8.69
CA VAL A 125 10.48 7.24 -7.35
C VAL A 125 9.85 6.10 -6.53
N GLU A 126 8.83 5.43 -7.07
CA GLU A 126 8.06 4.39 -6.39
C GLU A 126 8.93 3.20 -5.97
N ALA A 127 9.77 2.69 -6.88
CA ALA A 127 10.72 1.62 -6.59
C ALA A 127 11.61 1.95 -5.37
N ARG A 128 12.17 3.17 -5.32
CA ARG A 128 13.01 3.65 -4.22
C ARG A 128 12.24 3.88 -2.90
N VAL A 129 10.94 4.15 -2.97
CA VAL A 129 10.06 4.34 -1.80
C VAL A 129 9.58 3.00 -1.22
N ASP A 130 9.36 1.99 -2.07
CA ASP A 130 8.95 0.64 -1.68
C ASP A 130 10.14 -0.31 -1.40
N GLY A 131 11.37 0.15 -1.61
CA GLY A 131 12.58 -0.66 -1.41
C GLY A 131 12.79 -1.74 -2.49
N ARG A 132 12.00 -1.73 -3.56
CA ARG A 132 12.26 -2.54 -4.76
C ARG A 132 13.41 -1.92 -5.53
N SER A 133 14.42 -2.72 -5.87
CA SER A 133 15.41 -2.31 -6.88
C SER A 133 14.66 -1.97 -8.19
N PRO A 134 15.01 -0.89 -8.91
CA PRO A 134 14.33 -0.52 -10.15
C PRO A 134 14.50 -1.65 -11.19
N CYS A 135 13.43 -2.43 -11.37
CA CYS A 135 13.41 -3.50 -12.35
C CYS A 135 13.23 -2.87 -13.73
N VAL A 136 14.31 -2.85 -14.51
CA VAL A 136 14.32 -2.36 -15.90
C VAL A 136 13.62 -3.35 -16.83
N VAL A 137 12.30 -3.52 -16.64
CA VAL A 137 11.44 -4.34 -17.51
C VAL A 137 11.27 -3.62 -18.83
N LEU A 138 11.99 -4.07 -19.85
CA LEU A 138 11.92 -3.53 -21.20
C LEU A 138 10.53 -3.77 -21.81
N PHE A 139 9.86 -2.67 -22.18
CA PHE A 139 8.84 -2.55 -23.23
C PHE A 139 8.10 -3.83 -23.68
N ILE A 140 7.05 -4.26 -22.96
CA ILE A 140 5.90 -4.96 -23.58
C ILE A 140 4.58 -4.37 -23.04
N HIS A 141 4.14 -3.31 -23.73
CA HIS A 141 2.77 -2.77 -23.84
C HIS A 141 1.96 -2.32 -22.58
N PRO A 142 1.00 -1.39 -22.76
CA PRO A 142 0.33 -0.70 -21.65
C PRO A 142 -1.07 -1.25 -21.31
N ALA A 143 -1.61 -0.70 -20.22
CA ALA A 143 -3.02 -0.70 -19.82
C ALA A 143 -3.66 -2.05 -19.43
N TYR A 144 -3.66 -2.33 -18.12
CA TYR A 144 -4.94 -2.35 -17.39
C TYR A 144 -4.77 -2.06 -15.88
N SER A 145 -5.58 -1.12 -15.37
CA SER A 145 -6.12 -1.04 -13.99
C SER A 145 -5.31 -1.61 -12.81
N ALA A 146 -4.36 -0.84 -12.28
CA ALA A 146 -3.91 -1.01 -10.89
C ALA A 146 -4.93 -0.36 -9.93
N VAL A 147 -5.97 -1.13 -9.54
CA VAL A 147 -7.00 -0.72 -8.58
C VAL A 147 -6.78 -1.40 -7.22
N GLU A 148 -7.04 -0.62 -6.18
CA GLU A 148 -6.87 -0.86 -4.75
C GLU A 148 -7.07 -2.31 -4.27
N ILE A 149 -6.01 -2.93 -3.73
CA ILE A 149 -6.13 -4.14 -2.89
C ILE A 149 -5.30 -3.98 -1.60
N ASP A 150 -6.03 -4.16 -0.50
CA ASP A 150 -5.66 -4.29 0.93
C ASP A 150 -5.37 -3.01 1.76
N LYS A 151 -6.21 -2.86 2.80
CA LYS A 151 -6.12 -1.88 3.87
C LYS A 151 -6.48 -2.54 5.22
N SER A 152 -5.98 -3.74 5.48
CA SER A 152 -6.42 -4.56 6.62
C SER A 152 -5.35 -5.43 7.30
N ARG A 153 -4.25 -4.84 7.83
CA ARG A 153 -3.40 -5.61 8.76
C ARG A 153 -2.74 -4.84 9.92
N SER A 154 -2.89 -5.46 11.10
CA SER A 154 -2.07 -5.37 12.31
C SER A 154 -1.82 -4.00 12.95
N THR A 155 -2.67 -3.67 13.93
CA THR A 155 -2.21 -3.00 15.15
C THR A 155 -1.46 -3.99 16.05
N GLY A 156 -0.23 -3.64 16.44
CA GLY A 156 0.43 -4.09 17.67
C GLY A 156 0.87 -5.56 17.82
N LYS A 157 2.20 -5.78 17.87
CA LYS A 157 2.93 -6.16 19.10
C LYS A 157 4.45 -6.09 18.89
N LYS A 158 5.21 -6.06 20.00
CA LYS A 158 6.67 -5.94 20.01
C LYS A 158 7.33 -7.30 19.65
N PRO A 159 8.51 -7.33 19.00
CA PRO A 159 9.28 -8.56 18.86
C PRO A 159 9.87 -9.00 20.20
N LEU A 160 9.87 -10.29 20.47
CA LEU A 160 10.59 -10.95 21.56
C LEU A 160 11.42 -12.11 20.98
N LEU A 161 12.51 -12.49 21.65
CA LEU A 161 13.45 -13.51 21.16
C LEU A 161 12.81 -14.90 21.01
N GLY A 162 13.36 -15.69 20.07
CA GLY A 162 13.25 -17.15 20.04
C GLY A 162 12.05 -17.71 19.27
N GLY A 163 12.24 -17.95 17.96
CA GLY A 163 11.26 -18.68 17.13
C GLY A 163 11.95 -19.39 15.97
N SER A 164 11.59 -20.65 15.71
CA SER A 164 12.21 -21.47 14.67
C SER A 164 11.88 -20.96 13.26
N LEU A 165 12.93 -20.72 12.45
CA LEU A 165 12.86 -20.12 11.11
C LEU A 165 12.12 -20.94 10.05
N PHE A 166 11.60 -22.12 10.41
CA PHE A 166 10.98 -23.09 9.51
C PHE A 166 9.55 -23.47 9.93
N SER A 167 9.00 -22.83 10.97
CA SER A 167 7.66 -23.14 11.49
C SER A 167 6.57 -22.29 10.81
N SER A 168 5.47 -22.92 10.39
CA SER A 168 4.35 -22.24 9.72
C SER A 168 3.58 -21.33 10.67
N SER A 169 3.73 -20.01 10.52
CA SER A 169 2.81 -19.03 11.10
C SER A 169 1.53 -18.95 10.26
N SER A 170 0.56 -19.82 10.59
CA SER A 170 -0.69 -20.05 9.83
C SER A 170 -1.68 -18.87 9.87
N GLY A 171 -1.29 -17.71 9.31
CA GLY A 171 -2.03 -16.46 9.45
C GLY A 171 -1.90 -15.43 8.32
N SER A 172 -1.30 -15.78 7.16
CA SER A 172 -1.40 -14.94 5.93
C SER A 172 -0.90 -15.63 4.65
N THR A 173 -1.46 -16.79 4.31
CA THR A 173 -1.31 -17.41 2.98
C THR A 173 -2.70 -17.79 2.43
N PRO A 174 -3.13 -17.23 1.29
CA PRO A 174 -4.40 -17.61 0.64
C PRO A 174 -4.50 -19.11 0.37
N SER A 175 -5.71 -19.66 0.37
CA SER A 175 -6.01 -21.09 0.16
C SER A 175 -5.30 -21.66 -1.06
N GLU A 176 -5.39 -20.97 -2.20
CA GLU A 176 -4.83 -21.41 -3.49
C GLU A 176 -3.29 -21.49 -3.49
N LEU A 177 -2.64 -20.81 -2.54
CA LEU A 177 -1.17 -20.80 -2.40
C LEU A 177 -0.68 -21.77 -1.31
N GLN A 178 -1.56 -22.30 -0.45
CA GLN A 178 -1.18 -23.27 0.59
C GLN A 178 -0.41 -24.50 0.04
N PRO A 179 -0.78 -25.11 -1.12
CA PRO A 179 -0.03 -26.25 -1.67
C PRO A 179 1.41 -25.93 -2.06
N LEU A 180 1.73 -24.66 -2.33
CA LEU A 180 3.06 -24.21 -2.77
C LEU A 180 3.99 -23.92 -1.59
N VAL A 181 3.45 -23.61 -0.40
CA VAL A 181 4.23 -23.34 0.82
C VAL A 181 5.21 -24.47 1.16
N PRO A 182 4.82 -25.76 1.27
CA PRO A 182 5.77 -26.84 1.59
C PRO A 182 6.82 -27.04 0.50
N LEU A 183 6.48 -26.82 -0.78
CA LEU A 183 7.40 -26.92 -1.91
C LEU A 183 8.47 -25.82 -1.85
N GLN A 184 8.06 -24.57 -1.56
CA GLN A 184 8.97 -23.44 -1.36
C GLN A 184 9.87 -23.63 -0.13
N VAL A 185 9.36 -24.22 0.96
CA VAL A 185 10.15 -24.59 2.15
C VAL A 185 11.17 -25.69 1.81
N ALA A 186 10.78 -26.71 1.04
CA ALA A 186 11.69 -27.76 0.57
C ALA A 186 12.83 -27.20 -0.29
N VAL A 187 12.51 -26.36 -1.29
CA VAL A 187 13.52 -25.64 -2.11
C VAL A 187 14.45 -24.79 -1.23
N SER A 188 13.91 -24.09 -0.24
CA SER A 188 14.71 -23.24 0.66
C SER A 188 15.69 -24.08 1.50
N LYS A 189 15.21 -25.17 2.13
CA LYS A 189 16.03 -26.10 2.92
C LYS A 189 17.12 -26.77 2.07
N ALA A 190 16.75 -27.29 0.90
CA ALA A 190 17.68 -27.93 -0.02
C ALA A 190 18.75 -26.94 -0.51
N THR A 191 18.36 -25.70 -0.84
CA THR A 191 19.30 -24.66 -1.33
C THR A 191 20.38 -24.36 -0.29
N VAL A 192 20.02 -24.22 0.99
CA VAL A 192 21.00 -24.02 2.08
C VAL A 192 21.98 -25.19 2.18
N ALA A 193 21.49 -26.43 2.15
CA ALA A 193 22.33 -27.64 2.21
C ALA A 193 23.27 -27.78 1.00
N SER A 194 22.77 -27.49 -0.21
CA SER A 194 23.54 -27.50 -1.46
C SER A 194 24.60 -26.41 -1.50
N THR A 195 24.29 -25.19 -1.04
CA THR A 195 25.30 -24.11 -0.94
C THR A 195 26.42 -24.52 0.00
N ALA A 196 26.11 -25.06 1.20
CA ALA A 196 27.12 -25.46 2.16
C ALA A 196 28.02 -26.60 1.65
N SER A 197 27.44 -27.64 1.04
CA SER A 197 28.19 -28.79 0.51
C SER A 197 29.02 -28.44 -0.74
N ALA A 198 28.49 -27.61 -1.64
CA ALA A 198 29.25 -27.09 -2.78
C ALA A 198 30.44 -26.22 -2.34
N THR A 199 30.25 -25.33 -1.35
CA THR A 199 31.37 -24.55 -0.78
C THR A 199 32.43 -25.45 -0.14
N ALA A 200 32.03 -26.50 0.58
CA ALA A 200 32.97 -27.45 1.18
C ALA A 200 33.74 -28.27 0.12
N ALA A 201 33.07 -28.70 -0.96
CA ALA A 201 33.70 -29.45 -2.05
C ALA A 201 34.69 -28.59 -2.85
N ASN A 202 34.32 -27.35 -3.20
CA ASN A 202 35.22 -26.40 -3.86
C ASN A 202 36.44 -26.10 -2.99
N ALA A 203 36.24 -25.81 -1.70
CA ALA A 203 37.34 -25.54 -0.79
C ALA A 203 38.29 -26.74 -0.60
N GLU A 204 37.85 -27.98 -0.79
CA GLU A 204 38.73 -29.15 -0.79
C GLU A 204 39.42 -29.37 -2.16
N TYR A 205 38.75 -29.02 -3.25
CA TYR A 205 39.32 -29.05 -4.60
C TYR A 205 40.49 -28.04 -4.72
N ASP A 206 40.28 -26.80 -4.27
CA ASP A 206 41.25 -25.71 -4.35
C ASP A 206 42.54 -26.06 -3.57
N LYS A 207 42.44 -26.65 -2.37
CA LYS A 207 43.57 -27.12 -1.55
C LYS A 207 44.47 -28.16 -2.23
N MET A 208 43.99 -28.85 -3.27
CA MET A 208 44.79 -29.81 -4.02
C MET A 208 45.30 -29.28 -5.37
N HIS A 209 44.76 -28.15 -5.84
CA HIS A 209 45.15 -27.52 -7.11
C HIS A 209 45.96 -26.23 -6.91
N ASP A 210 46.14 -25.76 -5.66
CA ASP A 210 47.02 -24.66 -5.29
C ASP A 210 48.50 -25.01 -5.59
N PRO A 211 49.15 -24.33 -6.56
CA PRO A 211 50.53 -24.62 -6.96
C PRO A 211 51.58 -24.23 -5.92
N SER A 212 51.20 -23.57 -4.82
CA SER A 212 52.08 -23.25 -3.69
C SER A 212 52.12 -24.34 -2.61
N THR A 213 51.20 -25.33 -2.65
CA THR A 213 51.18 -26.43 -1.69
C THR A 213 52.34 -27.41 -1.97
N PRO A 214 53.25 -27.66 -1.00
CA PRO A 214 54.34 -28.61 -1.19
C PRO A 214 53.81 -30.03 -1.37
N LEU A 215 54.41 -30.78 -2.30
CA LEU A 215 53.90 -32.10 -2.73
C LEU A 215 53.78 -33.07 -1.53
N PRO A 216 52.57 -33.51 -1.15
CA PRO A 216 52.39 -34.41 -0.02
C PRO A 216 52.94 -35.82 -0.32
N THR A 217 53.28 -36.57 0.72
CA THR A 217 53.70 -37.98 0.55
C THR A 217 52.58 -38.82 -0.09
N PRO A 218 52.89 -39.87 -0.87
CA PRO A 218 51.86 -40.62 -1.61
C PRO A 218 50.66 -41.12 -0.78
N PRO A 219 50.82 -41.61 0.47
CA PRO A 219 49.68 -41.98 1.31
C PRO A 219 48.80 -40.79 1.69
N VAL A 220 49.39 -39.63 1.98
CA VAL A 220 48.66 -38.40 2.31
C VAL A 220 47.95 -37.83 1.08
N HIS A 221 48.55 -37.94 -0.11
CA HIS A 221 47.92 -37.58 -1.38
C HIS A 221 46.68 -38.44 -1.66
N ALA A 222 46.79 -39.77 -1.50
CA ALA A 222 45.67 -40.70 -1.66
C ALA A 222 44.53 -40.45 -0.63
N ALA A 223 44.87 -40.09 0.61
CA ALA A 223 43.89 -39.71 1.62
C ALA A 223 43.13 -38.42 1.23
N ARG A 224 43.83 -37.37 0.77
CA ARG A 224 43.19 -36.12 0.31
C ARG A 224 42.31 -36.33 -0.93
N LEU A 225 42.74 -37.14 -1.89
CA LEU A 225 41.91 -37.55 -3.04
C LEU A 225 40.62 -38.24 -2.60
N SER A 226 40.71 -39.15 -1.61
CA SER A 226 39.54 -39.84 -1.04
C SER A 226 38.61 -38.88 -0.31
N GLN A 227 39.14 -37.87 0.38
CA GLN A 227 38.39 -36.80 1.03
C GLN A 227 37.66 -35.90 0.01
N LEU A 228 38.33 -35.49 -1.07
CA LEU A 228 37.70 -34.72 -2.16
C LEU A 228 36.57 -35.50 -2.83
N LEU A 229 36.77 -36.78 -3.17
CA LEU A 229 35.72 -37.60 -3.79
C LEU A 229 34.47 -37.69 -2.89
N LYS A 230 34.66 -37.84 -1.57
CA LYS A 230 33.56 -37.82 -0.60
C LYS A 230 32.86 -36.45 -0.52
N ALA A 231 33.60 -35.35 -0.61
CA ALA A 231 33.04 -34.00 -0.60
C ALA A 231 32.23 -33.71 -1.89
N LEU A 232 32.76 -34.10 -3.06
CA LEU A 232 32.09 -33.97 -4.35
C LEU A 232 30.79 -34.78 -4.40
N ALA A 233 30.80 -36.05 -4.00
CA ALA A 233 29.59 -36.88 -3.98
C ALA A 233 28.49 -36.34 -3.04
N ASN A 234 28.88 -35.72 -1.92
CA ASN A 234 27.95 -35.04 -1.02
C ASN A 234 27.36 -33.75 -1.65
N ALA A 235 28.16 -32.98 -2.38
CA ALA A 235 27.69 -31.82 -3.12
C ALA A 235 26.75 -32.21 -4.27
N GLU A 236 27.08 -33.24 -5.05
CA GLU A 236 26.26 -33.78 -6.13
C GLU A 236 24.87 -34.25 -5.63
N SER A 237 24.84 -35.03 -4.55
CA SER A 237 23.60 -35.46 -3.89
C SER A 237 22.77 -34.28 -3.40
N SER A 238 23.40 -33.27 -2.78
CA SER A 238 22.73 -32.07 -2.31
C SER A 238 22.16 -31.21 -3.44
N VAL A 239 22.88 -31.09 -4.56
CA VAL A 239 22.41 -30.40 -5.78
C VAL A 239 21.25 -31.15 -6.42
N SER A 240 21.28 -32.49 -6.44
CA SER A 240 20.20 -33.33 -6.96
C SER A 240 18.88 -33.10 -6.22
N GLU A 241 18.91 -33.02 -4.88
CA GLU A 241 17.70 -32.70 -4.10
C GLU A 241 17.22 -31.25 -4.28
N VAL A 242 18.10 -30.28 -4.59
CA VAL A 242 17.68 -28.92 -5.01
C VAL A 242 16.96 -28.96 -6.35
N ILE A 243 17.50 -29.67 -7.34
CA ILE A 243 16.91 -29.78 -8.68
C ILE A 243 15.51 -30.40 -8.58
N LYS A 244 15.41 -31.55 -7.90
CA LYS A 244 14.15 -32.26 -7.61
C LYS A 244 13.13 -31.39 -6.87
N SER A 245 13.55 -30.65 -5.83
CA SER A 245 12.68 -29.72 -5.10
C SER A 245 12.18 -28.58 -5.99
N ARG A 246 13.02 -28.06 -6.89
CA ARG A 246 12.66 -26.99 -7.83
C ARG A 246 11.70 -27.46 -8.91
N ILE A 247 11.88 -28.68 -9.44
CA ILE A 247 10.96 -29.29 -10.41
C ILE A 247 9.56 -29.40 -9.79
N ALA A 248 9.44 -29.98 -8.59
CA ALA A 248 8.15 -30.12 -7.91
C ALA A 248 7.47 -28.75 -7.62
N LEU A 249 8.25 -27.71 -7.30
CA LEU A 249 7.72 -26.35 -7.15
C LEU A 249 7.20 -25.77 -8.48
N ILE A 250 7.90 -26.00 -9.59
CA ILE A 250 7.48 -25.56 -10.93
C ILE A 250 6.18 -26.26 -11.34
N GLU A 251 6.10 -27.59 -11.20
CA GLU A 251 4.88 -28.38 -11.47
C GLU A 251 3.67 -27.86 -10.66
N GLY A 252 3.89 -27.51 -9.38
CA GLY A 252 2.86 -26.90 -8.53
C GLY A 252 2.39 -25.53 -9.02
N LEU A 253 3.33 -24.67 -9.43
CA LEU A 253 3.04 -23.34 -9.98
C LEU A 253 2.30 -23.42 -11.32
N GLU A 254 2.72 -24.32 -12.21
CA GLU A 254 2.08 -24.56 -13.51
C GLU A 254 0.66 -25.10 -13.36
N LYS A 255 0.43 -26.03 -12.42
CA LYS A 255 -0.91 -26.51 -12.09
C LYS A 255 -1.84 -25.41 -11.59
N LEU A 256 -1.35 -24.50 -10.75
CA LEU A 256 -2.13 -23.33 -10.29
C LEU A 256 -2.42 -22.36 -11.45
N LEU A 257 -1.43 -22.11 -12.30
CA LEU A 257 -1.54 -21.23 -13.47
C LEU A 257 -2.58 -21.79 -14.46
N GLU A 258 -2.58 -23.09 -14.74
CA GLU A 258 -3.54 -23.73 -15.63
C GLU A 258 -4.97 -23.76 -15.01
N THR A 259 -5.07 -23.91 -13.69
CA THR A 259 -6.35 -23.73 -12.98
C THR A 259 -6.94 -22.33 -13.21
N ASN A 260 -6.10 -21.29 -13.15
CA ASN A 260 -6.51 -19.91 -13.41
C ASN A 260 -6.87 -19.67 -14.90
N ARG A 261 -6.13 -20.26 -15.85
CA ARG A 261 -6.51 -20.22 -17.28
C ARG A 261 -7.86 -20.87 -17.55
N SER A 262 -8.14 -22.01 -16.91
CA SER A 262 -9.43 -22.70 -17.03
C SER A 262 -10.59 -21.85 -16.48
N ALA A 263 -10.38 -21.14 -15.36
CA ALA A 263 -11.36 -20.20 -14.82
C ALA A 263 -11.59 -19.01 -15.77
N LEU A 264 -10.52 -18.34 -16.21
CA LEU A 264 -10.59 -17.21 -17.13
C LEU A 264 -11.32 -17.54 -18.45
N SER A 265 -11.08 -18.72 -19.02
CA SER A 265 -11.76 -19.20 -20.24
C SER A 265 -13.28 -19.37 -20.03
N LYS A 266 -13.70 -19.89 -18.87
CA LYS A 266 -15.12 -20.00 -18.50
C LYS A 266 -15.74 -18.61 -18.32
N GLU A 267 -15.04 -17.70 -17.65
CA GLU A 267 -15.50 -16.32 -17.42
C GLU A 267 -15.64 -15.54 -18.75
N GLN A 268 -14.70 -15.68 -19.67
CA GLN A 268 -14.79 -15.13 -21.03
C GLN A 268 -16.01 -15.68 -21.79
N SER A 269 -16.29 -16.98 -21.68
CA SER A 269 -17.50 -17.59 -22.26
C SER A 269 -18.80 -17.07 -21.63
N MET A 270 -18.83 -16.90 -20.30
CA MET A 270 -19.98 -16.29 -19.61
C MET A 270 -20.21 -14.84 -20.04
N VAL A 271 -19.15 -14.03 -20.17
CA VAL A 271 -19.24 -12.64 -20.66
C VAL A 271 -19.78 -12.59 -22.10
N ALA A 272 -19.35 -13.52 -22.98
CA ALA A 272 -19.88 -13.62 -24.34
C ALA A 272 -21.39 -13.93 -24.33
N GLN A 273 -21.82 -14.96 -23.61
CA GLN A 273 -23.24 -15.36 -23.50
C GLN A 273 -24.12 -14.25 -22.89
N LEU A 274 -23.62 -13.52 -21.89
CA LEU A 274 -24.34 -12.38 -21.30
C LEU A 274 -24.42 -11.19 -22.28
N THR A 275 -23.41 -10.96 -23.10
CA THR A 275 -23.41 -9.91 -24.12
C THR A 275 -24.38 -10.25 -25.26
N GLU A 276 -24.39 -11.51 -25.71
CA GLU A 276 -25.33 -12.04 -26.69
C GLU A 276 -26.79 -11.87 -26.23
N ARG A 277 -27.14 -12.42 -25.06
CA ARG A 277 -28.49 -12.29 -24.45
C ARG A 277 -28.89 -10.84 -24.21
N LYS A 278 -27.94 -9.97 -23.85
CA LYS A 278 -28.19 -8.52 -23.74
C LYS A 278 -28.58 -7.94 -25.10
N SER A 279 -27.84 -8.25 -26.16
CA SER A 279 -28.13 -7.74 -27.51
C SER A 279 -29.47 -8.25 -28.06
N GLU A 280 -29.83 -9.50 -27.79
CA GLU A 280 -31.14 -10.09 -28.09
C GLU A 280 -32.26 -9.34 -27.34
N THR A 281 -32.06 -9.10 -26.03
CA THR A 281 -33.03 -8.35 -25.21
C THR A 281 -33.20 -6.90 -25.68
N GLU A 282 -32.10 -6.23 -26.05
CA GLU A 282 -32.13 -4.86 -26.58
C GLU A 282 -32.78 -4.80 -27.98
N ALA A 283 -32.62 -5.83 -28.82
CA ALA A 283 -33.29 -5.95 -30.10
C ALA A 283 -34.81 -6.16 -29.94
N THR A 284 -35.23 -7.12 -29.12
CA THR A 284 -36.66 -7.38 -28.83
C THR A 284 -37.32 -6.15 -28.19
N LYS A 285 -36.64 -5.47 -27.27
CA LYS A 285 -37.12 -4.20 -26.69
C LYS A 285 -37.38 -3.16 -27.78
N ARG A 286 -36.45 -3.02 -28.74
CA ARG A 286 -36.59 -2.06 -29.84
C ARG A 286 -37.73 -2.40 -30.79
N GLU A 287 -37.92 -3.68 -31.12
CA GLU A 287 -39.06 -4.12 -31.94
C GLU A 287 -40.41 -3.79 -31.28
N VAL A 288 -40.51 -3.99 -29.96
CA VAL A 288 -41.70 -3.59 -29.18
C VAL A 288 -41.89 -2.07 -29.19
N GLU A 289 -40.83 -1.28 -29.01
CA GLU A 289 -40.90 0.20 -29.06
C GLU A 289 -41.29 0.73 -30.45
N ASP A 290 -40.71 0.20 -31.52
CA ASP A 290 -41.06 0.54 -32.92
C ASP A 290 -42.49 0.09 -33.28
N GLY A 291 -42.95 -1.03 -32.72
CA GLY A 291 -44.33 -1.52 -32.83
C GLY A 291 -45.34 -0.58 -32.16
N ILE A 292 -45.04 -0.10 -30.94
CA ILE A 292 -45.88 0.88 -30.22
C ILE A 292 -45.94 2.20 -31.01
N MET A 293 -44.81 2.72 -31.49
CA MET A 293 -44.81 3.95 -32.30
C MET A 293 -45.63 3.81 -33.59
N ARG A 294 -45.60 2.63 -34.23
CA ARG A 294 -46.42 2.35 -35.42
C ARG A 294 -47.92 2.31 -35.09
N GLY A 295 -48.31 1.66 -34.00
CA GLY A 295 -49.71 1.61 -33.55
C GLY A 295 -50.27 3.00 -33.25
N LEU A 296 -49.54 3.80 -32.47
CA LEU A 296 -49.92 5.19 -32.14
C LEU A 296 -50.00 6.10 -33.38
N SER A 297 -49.19 5.84 -34.41
CA SER A 297 -49.22 6.58 -35.67
C SER A 297 -50.42 6.22 -36.56
N ALA A 298 -50.91 4.97 -36.48
CA ALA A 298 -52.07 4.52 -37.22
C ALA A 298 -53.37 5.10 -36.65
N GLU A 299 -53.51 5.12 -35.31
CA GLU A 299 -54.69 5.66 -34.62
C GLU A 299 -54.85 7.18 -34.81
N ASN A 300 -53.74 7.91 -34.97
CA ASN A 300 -53.71 9.38 -34.96
C ASN A 300 -53.60 10.02 -36.37
N SER A 301 -54.15 9.37 -37.39
CA SER A 301 -54.26 9.91 -38.76
C SER A 301 -55.67 10.48 -39.00
N PRO A 302 -55.90 11.81 -38.90
CA PRO A 302 -57.21 12.39 -39.17
C PRO A 302 -57.56 12.27 -40.66
N ALA A 303 -58.77 11.78 -40.96
CA ALA A 303 -59.30 11.78 -42.31
C ALA A 303 -59.41 13.23 -42.84
N VAL A 304 -58.98 13.45 -44.09
CA VAL A 304 -59.02 14.79 -44.70
C VAL A 304 -60.47 15.17 -45.02
N ASN A 305 -60.87 16.37 -44.59
CA ASN A 305 -62.21 16.90 -44.79
C ASN A 305 -62.61 16.96 -46.28
N HIS A 306 -63.69 16.28 -46.62
CA HIS A 306 -64.70 16.81 -47.54
C HIS A 306 -65.98 17.04 -46.74
N GLY A 307 -66.55 18.24 -46.86
CA GLY A 307 -67.88 18.53 -46.32
C GLY A 307 -68.80 19.04 -47.41
N ASP A 308 -70.09 18.72 -47.31
CA ASP A 308 -71.17 19.71 -47.42
C ASP A 308 -72.48 19.17 -46.81
N ALA A 309 -73.39 20.09 -46.45
CA ALA A 309 -74.85 20.03 -46.24
C ALA A 309 -75.56 18.70 -45.84
N GLY A 310 -76.34 18.76 -44.74
CA GLY A 310 -77.47 17.85 -44.48
C GLY A 310 -77.87 17.72 -42.99
N PRO A 311 -79.14 17.96 -42.58
CA PRO A 311 -79.57 17.87 -41.18
C PRO A 311 -80.42 16.63 -40.84
N GLU A 312 -80.85 16.57 -39.56
CA GLU A 312 -81.84 15.68 -38.92
C GLU A 312 -81.35 14.31 -38.38
N GLY A 313 -81.75 14.02 -37.13
CA GLY A 313 -81.40 12.81 -36.34
C GLY A 313 -81.56 13.05 -34.83
N GLU A 314 -82.34 12.22 -34.15
CA GLU A 314 -82.78 12.44 -32.75
C GLU A 314 -81.76 12.05 -31.65
N PRO A 315 -81.84 12.63 -30.44
CA PRO A 315 -80.94 12.32 -29.32
C PRO A 315 -81.41 11.11 -28.49
N ILE A 316 -80.56 10.08 -28.31
CA ILE A 316 -80.87 8.92 -27.45
C ILE A 316 -79.76 8.63 -26.43
N SER A 317 -80.09 8.95 -25.17
CA SER A 317 -79.82 8.26 -23.90
C SER A 317 -78.47 7.57 -23.58
N ARG A 318 -77.89 7.99 -22.45
CA ARG A 318 -76.87 7.27 -21.65
C ARG A 318 -77.55 6.34 -20.62
N PRO A 319 -77.17 5.04 -20.53
CA PRO A 319 -77.19 4.25 -19.29
C PRO A 319 -75.82 4.38 -18.59
N GLU A 320 -75.70 4.96 -17.39
CA GLU A 320 -76.12 4.52 -16.05
C GLU A 320 -75.08 3.63 -15.35
N VAL A 321 -74.87 3.92 -14.06
CA VAL A 321 -73.85 3.31 -13.20
C VAL A 321 -74.54 2.60 -12.05
N GLU A 322 -74.48 1.27 -12.04
CA GLU A 322 -75.12 0.46 -11.01
C GLU A 322 -74.18 0.26 -9.83
N ALA A 323 -74.72 0.39 -8.61
CA ALA A 323 -74.00 0.12 -7.37
C ALA A 323 -74.96 -0.48 -6.34
N LEU A 324 -74.61 -1.65 -5.79
CA LEU A 324 -74.85 -2.09 -4.40
C LEU A 324 -74.28 -3.52 -4.18
N THR A 325 -74.24 -3.95 -2.92
CA THR A 325 -73.41 -5.06 -2.39
C THR A 325 -74.12 -6.44 -2.31
N PRO A 326 -73.43 -7.56 -1.95
CA PRO A 326 -73.74 -8.91 -2.47
C PRO A 326 -74.33 -9.92 -1.45
N PRO A 327 -74.64 -11.14 -1.93
CA PRO A 327 -74.65 -12.38 -1.12
C PRO A 327 -73.94 -13.57 -1.80
N PRO A 328 -73.79 -14.74 -1.15
CA PRO A 328 -73.35 -15.00 0.23
C PRO A 328 -72.14 -15.97 0.27
N VAL A 329 -71.74 -16.43 1.45
CA VAL A 329 -70.55 -17.28 1.69
C VAL A 329 -70.89 -18.78 1.67
N GLU A 330 -70.00 -19.61 1.11
CA GLU A 330 -69.82 -21.01 1.53
C GLU A 330 -68.34 -21.28 1.83
N ALA A 331 -68.05 -22.17 2.79
CA ALA A 331 -66.72 -22.32 3.38
C ALA A 331 -66.27 -23.79 3.43
N ILE A 332 -65.11 -24.09 2.82
CA ILE A 332 -64.41 -25.38 2.99
C ILE A 332 -62.91 -25.14 3.15
N THR A 333 -62.45 -25.12 4.41
CA THR A 333 -61.04 -25.35 4.77
C THR A 333 -60.88 -26.79 5.27
N PRO A 334 -59.80 -27.49 4.89
CA PRO A 334 -59.10 -28.29 5.90
C PRO A 334 -57.56 -28.13 5.86
N VAL A 335 -57.05 -27.42 6.88
CA VAL A 335 -55.95 -27.76 7.82
C VAL A 335 -54.62 -28.38 7.34
N GLY A 336 -53.49 -27.86 7.88
CA GLY A 336 -52.14 -28.38 7.57
C GLY A 336 -50.94 -27.80 8.39
N SER A 337 -51.16 -27.29 9.60
CA SER A 337 -50.09 -26.83 10.54
C SER A 337 -49.36 -28.02 11.21
N PRO A 338 -48.24 -27.86 11.97
CA PRO A 338 -47.57 -26.67 12.52
C PRO A 338 -46.08 -26.57 12.06
N LYS A 339 -45.01 -26.11 12.73
CA LYS A 339 -44.56 -25.66 14.10
C LYS A 339 -43.21 -24.90 13.87
N GLN A 340 -42.49 -24.17 14.74
CA GLN A 340 -42.57 -23.45 16.05
C GLN A 340 -41.25 -22.60 16.13
N ALA A 341 -40.91 -21.68 17.04
CA ALA A 341 -41.52 -21.07 18.24
C ALA A 341 -40.84 -19.70 18.53
N ALA A 342 -41.51 -18.80 19.25
CA ALA A 342 -40.91 -17.74 20.08
C ALA A 342 -41.92 -17.35 21.19
N GLN A 343 -41.47 -16.97 22.39
CA GLN A 343 -42.33 -16.76 23.57
C GLN A 343 -42.54 -15.28 23.94
N GLU A 344 -43.60 -15.02 24.71
CA GLU A 344 -44.03 -13.68 25.14
C GLU A 344 -43.17 -13.06 26.28
N SER A 345 -43.35 -11.76 26.48
CA SER A 345 -43.36 -11.10 27.80
C SER A 345 -44.22 -9.82 27.70
N ASP A 346 -44.78 -9.34 28.80
CA ASP A 346 -46.20 -8.95 28.81
C ASP A 346 -46.54 -7.58 29.46
N PHE A 347 -47.74 -7.07 29.16
CA PHE A 347 -48.53 -5.96 29.76
C PHE A 347 -47.87 -4.61 30.12
N SER A 348 -48.38 -3.51 29.51
CA SER A 348 -49.38 -2.61 30.17
C SER A 348 -49.72 -1.29 29.43
N ALA A 349 -51.01 -0.92 29.49
CA ALA A 349 -51.59 0.45 29.45
C ALA A 349 -51.57 1.31 28.15
N VAL A 350 -52.51 2.28 28.11
CA VAL A 350 -53.11 2.99 26.92
C VAL A 350 -53.81 4.28 27.45
N PRO A 351 -54.19 5.34 26.67
CA PRO A 351 -53.60 6.17 25.60
C PRO A 351 -53.34 7.63 26.16
N PRO A 352 -53.54 8.80 25.48
CA PRO A 352 -53.56 9.24 24.07
C PRO A 352 -52.40 10.21 23.69
N GLN A 353 -51.92 10.34 22.43
CA GLN A 353 -52.49 10.92 21.19
C GLN A 353 -52.69 12.48 21.23
N PRO A 354 -52.55 13.26 20.12
CA PRO A 354 -52.24 12.88 18.73
C PRO A 354 -51.29 13.83 17.91
N GLN A 355 -51.15 13.57 16.59
CA GLN A 355 -50.86 14.51 15.46
C GLN A 355 -49.40 15.01 15.24
N ILE A 356 -48.75 14.73 14.08
CA ILE A 356 -48.79 15.38 12.71
C ILE A 356 -47.83 16.60 12.60
N LEU A 357 -47.08 16.89 11.51
CA LEU A 357 -46.60 16.14 10.32
C LEU A 357 -45.60 17.03 9.51
N GLY A 358 -44.40 16.53 9.18
CA GLY A 358 -43.56 17.05 8.08
C GLY A 358 -43.00 18.48 8.21
N GLY A 359 -42.46 19.03 7.11
CA GLY A 359 -42.10 20.46 6.99
C GLY A 359 -40.62 20.84 6.79
N PHE A 360 -39.94 20.31 5.76
CA PHE A 360 -38.63 20.83 5.32
C PHE A 360 -38.77 22.22 4.69
N THR A 361 -37.99 23.21 5.14
CA THR A 361 -37.72 24.46 4.40
C THR A 361 -36.33 25.03 4.71
N LEU A 362 -35.77 25.76 3.74
CA LEU A 362 -34.59 26.64 3.87
C LEU A 362 -34.97 28.01 3.30
N PRO A 363 -34.65 29.10 4.01
CA PRO A 363 -33.70 30.10 3.49
C PRO A 363 -32.73 30.60 4.59
N GLY A 364 -31.70 31.42 4.34
CA GLY A 364 -31.22 32.00 3.08
C GLY A 364 -30.88 33.50 3.24
N PHE A 365 -29.68 33.91 2.78
CA PHE A 365 -29.13 35.28 2.78
C PHE A 365 -28.83 35.95 4.14
N GLY A 366 -27.85 36.87 4.14
CA GLY A 366 -27.65 37.87 5.20
C GLY A 366 -26.21 38.04 5.69
N ASN A 367 -25.47 39.00 5.13
CA ASN A 367 -24.25 39.55 5.75
C ASN A 367 -24.16 41.07 5.52
N PRO A 368 -24.19 41.85 6.61
CA PRO A 368 -23.25 42.96 6.81
C PRO A 368 -22.43 42.71 8.10
N ALA A 369 -21.12 42.92 8.14
CA ALA A 369 -20.35 44.13 7.84
C ALA A 369 -20.41 45.20 8.96
N ASP A 370 -19.26 45.31 9.63
CA ASP A 370 -18.70 46.45 10.39
C ASP A 370 -19.30 46.87 11.74
N SER A 371 -18.40 47.09 12.70
CA SER A 371 -18.55 47.83 13.97
C SER A 371 -17.16 47.92 14.61
N SER A 372 -16.60 49.13 14.61
CA SER A 372 -15.26 49.45 15.13
C SER A 372 -15.32 50.11 16.52
N LEU A 373 -14.21 50.72 16.97
CA LEU A 373 -14.02 51.42 18.27
C LEU A 373 -13.87 50.45 19.48
N SER A 374 -13.03 50.65 20.50
CA SER A 374 -11.99 51.64 20.87
C SER A 374 -11.22 51.07 22.09
N ALA A 375 -10.16 51.63 22.69
CA ALA A 375 -9.01 52.48 22.32
C ALA A 375 -8.17 52.71 23.63
N ALA A 376 -6.94 53.23 23.53
CA ALA A 376 -6.00 53.56 24.64
C ALA A 376 -5.43 52.35 25.46
N GLY A 377 -4.24 52.42 26.06
CA GLY A 377 -3.22 53.50 26.11
C GLY A 377 -1.81 52.98 26.47
N PHE A 378 -0.78 53.83 26.33
CA PHE A 378 0.67 53.47 26.44
C PHE A 378 1.31 53.97 27.80
N PRO A 379 2.65 54.18 27.97
CA PRO A 379 3.59 53.31 28.74
C PRO A 379 4.41 54.16 29.77
N PRO A 380 5.76 54.10 29.99
CA PRO A 380 6.86 53.09 29.85
C PRO A 380 7.84 53.00 31.09
N VAL A 381 9.10 52.56 30.87
CA VAL A 381 10.35 52.68 31.70
C VAL A 381 10.59 51.57 32.76
N GLY A 382 11.80 50.99 32.96
CA GLY A 382 13.07 51.05 32.17
C GLY A 382 14.36 50.68 32.98
N LEU A 383 15.46 50.31 32.26
CA LEU A 383 16.84 49.95 32.74
C LEU A 383 16.95 48.70 33.66
N GLY A 384 18.07 47.96 33.86
CA GLY A 384 19.47 47.92 33.36
C GLY A 384 20.20 46.73 34.08
N GLU A 385 21.50 46.38 34.00
CA GLU A 385 22.66 46.75 33.14
C GLU A 385 23.83 45.71 33.37
N HIS A 386 25.03 45.89 32.75
CA HIS A 386 26.27 45.04 32.81
C HIS A 386 26.25 43.65 32.09
N GLN A 387 27.21 43.18 31.27
CA GLN A 387 28.55 43.58 30.74
C GLN A 387 29.81 42.87 31.35
N THR A 388 30.76 42.52 30.46
CA THR A 388 32.12 41.91 30.65
C THR A 388 32.20 40.41 31.01
N ASP A 389 33.26 39.64 30.71
CA ASP A 389 34.19 39.54 29.54
C ASP A 389 35.01 38.20 29.67
N GLY A 390 35.81 37.79 28.67
CA GLY A 390 37.05 37.01 28.92
C GLY A 390 37.16 35.52 28.54
N SER A 391 37.66 35.26 27.32
CA SER A 391 38.70 34.25 26.95
C SER A 391 38.58 32.73 27.19
N ASN A 392 38.86 31.98 26.10
CA ASN A 392 39.63 30.70 25.96
C ASN A 392 39.79 29.70 27.14
N GLY A 393 39.51 28.42 26.85
CA GLY A 393 40.06 27.28 27.64
C GLY A 393 39.71 25.89 27.09
N LEU A 394 40.69 25.18 26.51
CA LEU A 394 40.57 23.75 26.19
C LEU A 394 40.66 22.91 27.46
N HIS A 395 39.81 21.91 27.65
CA HIS A 395 40.24 20.61 28.20
C HIS A 395 39.24 19.48 27.96
N ALA A 396 39.70 18.23 28.09
CA ALA A 396 38.93 17.03 27.75
C ALA A 396 38.61 16.13 28.96
N LYS A 397 37.66 15.21 28.72
CA LYS A 397 37.62 13.85 29.31
C LYS A 397 37.19 13.71 30.79
N ARG A 398 35.90 13.36 31.00
CA ARG A 398 35.45 12.12 31.68
C ARG A 398 33.92 12.05 31.75
N ARG A 399 33.32 10.90 31.38
CA ARG A 399 31.96 10.53 31.81
C ARG A 399 32.08 9.88 33.19
N LYS A 400 31.16 10.20 34.10
CA LYS A 400 31.03 9.55 35.40
C LYS A 400 30.18 8.28 35.22
N VAL A 401 30.78 7.12 35.43
CA VAL A 401 30.05 5.86 35.63
C VAL A 401 30.00 5.63 37.13
N THR A 402 28.79 5.52 37.69
CA THR A 402 28.58 5.02 39.05
C THR A 402 28.67 3.50 39.02
N HIS A 403 29.48 2.95 39.92
CA HIS A 403 29.61 1.52 40.14
C HIS A 403 28.90 1.21 41.44
N GLU A 404 27.87 0.37 41.40
CA GLU A 404 27.23 -0.20 42.59
C GLU A 404 27.70 -1.65 42.66
N GLU A 405 28.48 -1.98 43.70
CA GLU A 405 29.01 -3.32 43.96
C GLU A 405 28.04 -4.06 44.88
N GLU A 406 27.16 -4.93 44.36
CA GLU A 406 26.37 -5.85 45.21
C GLU A 406 25.69 -7.00 44.44
N ASP A 407 26.47 -7.88 43.79
CA ASP A 407 26.00 -9.28 43.53
C ASP A 407 27.12 -10.33 43.27
N TYR A 408 28.37 -10.08 43.67
CA TYR A 408 29.49 -10.98 43.35
C TYR A 408 29.60 -12.22 44.28
N ALA A 409 28.53 -12.54 45.02
CA ALA A 409 28.50 -13.64 45.98
C ALA A 409 27.90 -14.94 45.39
N GLN A 410 26.96 -14.85 44.44
CA GLN A 410 26.17 -16.01 44.00
C GLN A 410 26.89 -16.93 43.00
N PHE A 411 28.09 -16.57 42.53
CA PHE A 411 28.93 -17.38 41.63
C PHE A 411 30.18 -18.00 42.27
N ALA A 412 30.36 -17.85 43.59
CA ALA A 412 31.48 -18.43 44.33
C ALA A 412 31.18 -19.81 44.95
N GLY A 413 29.92 -20.28 44.86
CA GLY A 413 29.53 -21.64 45.26
C GLY A 413 29.90 -22.64 44.17
N GLY A 414 31.08 -23.25 44.28
CA GLY A 414 31.52 -24.29 43.35
C GLY A 414 30.84 -25.63 43.61
N ASP A 415 29.98 -26.04 42.68
CA ASP A 415 29.56 -27.43 42.50
C ASP A 415 29.62 -27.72 40.99
N LEU A 416 30.57 -28.57 40.57
CA LEU A 416 30.85 -28.88 39.17
C LEU A 416 30.83 -30.41 39.00
N ASP A 417 29.64 -30.88 38.61
CA ASP A 417 29.36 -32.09 37.84
C ASP A 417 30.17 -33.35 38.21
N ALA A 418 29.60 -34.16 39.11
CA ALA A 418 30.07 -35.53 39.38
C ALA A 418 30.20 -36.39 38.10
N ASP A 419 29.39 -36.09 37.08
CA ASP A 419 29.38 -36.68 35.74
C ASP A 419 30.77 -36.63 35.06
N VAL A 420 31.58 -35.60 35.33
CA VAL A 420 32.95 -35.47 34.79
C VAL A 420 33.90 -36.48 35.45
N ALA A 421 33.70 -36.78 36.73
CA ALA A 421 34.48 -37.78 37.46
C ALA A 421 34.09 -39.22 37.09
N GLU A 422 32.85 -39.46 36.67
CA GLU A 422 32.42 -40.77 36.16
C GLU A 422 32.98 -41.04 34.74
N LEU A 423 33.00 -40.04 33.86
CA LEU A 423 33.54 -40.18 32.50
C LEU A 423 35.03 -40.58 32.51
N LEU A 424 35.84 -39.93 33.34
CA LEU A 424 37.27 -40.23 33.52
C LEU A 424 37.54 -41.63 34.11
N LYS A 425 36.53 -42.26 34.72
CA LYS A 425 36.67 -43.59 35.32
C LYS A 425 36.42 -44.71 34.30
N GLN A 426 35.53 -44.50 33.33
CA GLN A 426 35.24 -45.49 32.29
C GLN A 426 36.38 -45.64 31.25
N GLU A 427 37.20 -44.60 31.07
CA GLU A 427 38.36 -44.65 30.16
C GLU A 427 39.55 -45.46 30.74
N GLY A 428 39.59 -45.68 32.06
CA GLY A 428 40.68 -46.40 32.74
C GLY A 428 40.62 -47.93 32.63
N ASP A 429 39.42 -48.52 32.63
CA ASP A 429 39.24 -49.99 32.63
C ASP A 429 39.29 -50.63 31.23
N ALA A 430 39.61 -49.86 30.19
CA ALA A 430 39.68 -50.31 28.80
C ALA A 430 41.07 -50.81 28.33
N GLN A 431 42.08 -50.82 29.21
CA GLN A 431 43.43 -51.31 28.91
C GLN A 431 44.00 -52.24 29.99
N GLN A 432 43.42 -53.43 30.13
CA GLN A 432 44.06 -54.59 30.75
C GLN A 432 43.55 -55.91 30.15
#